data_AF-A0A1F7PPZ4-F1
#
_entry.id   AF-A0A1F7PPZ4-F1
#
_cell.length_a   1.000
_cell.length_b   1.000
_cell.length_c   1.000
_cell.angle_alpha   90.00
_cell.angle_beta   90.00
_cell.angle_gamma   90.00
#
_symmetry.space_group_name_H-M   'P 1'
#
loop_
_entity.id
_entity.type
_entity.pdbx_description
1 polymer ?
#
loop_
_entity_poly.entity_id
_entity_poly.type
_entity_poly.pdbx_seq_one_letter_code
_entity_poly.pdbx_strand_id
1 'polypeptide(L)'
;MAVALDRSAEDARPWIEAAKPTHPSLIDVEHRVADLYNMVNVPTAVWIDEEGRIVRPNDVAFGTDTFRHITGIEAARHLGLLRAWVRGEAPVMGAREVRQLQAMPSPEDQQARAEFGLGRWLAERGRAAAAERHFVRAGELAPHDFTIRRGTMPIRGIDPMGPGFRAMLQEWVGAGKAYYRPLPD
;
A
#
# COMPACT_ATOMS: atom_id res chain seq x y z
N MET A 1 -14.63 0.44 4.69
CA MET A 1 -14.19 1.44 3.69
C MET A 1 -13.00 0.85 2.94
N ALA A 2 -12.85 1.18 1.66
CA ALA A 2 -11.67 0.85 0.86
C ALA A 2 -11.04 2.13 0.31
N VAL A 3 -9.72 2.13 0.13
CA VAL A 3 -8.98 3.26 -0.44
C VAL A 3 -8.07 2.73 -1.55
N ALA A 4 -8.19 3.30 -2.74
CA ALA A 4 -7.33 2.98 -3.88
C ALA A 4 -6.20 4.00 -4.00
N LEU A 5 -4.95 3.53 -4.14
CA LEU A 5 -3.77 4.39 -4.36
C LEU A 5 -3.59 4.62 -5.86
N ASP A 6 -4.55 5.32 -6.46
CA ASP A 6 -4.61 5.58 -7.89
C ASP A 6 -4.36 7.05 -8.22
N ARG A 7 -3.97 7.29 -9.46
CA ARG A 7 -3.58 8.62 -9.94
C ARG A 7 -4.78 9.55 -10.15
N SER A 8 -5.96 8.97 -10.39
CA SER A 8 -7.22 9.67 -10.59
C SER A 8 -8.41 8.76 -10.26
N ALA A 9 -9.59 9.35 -10.09
CA ALA A 9 -10.82 8.57 -9.91
C ALA A 9 -11.14 7.68 -11.13
N GLU A 10 -10.78 8.12 -12.34
CA GLU A 10 -11.04 7.36 -13.56
C GLU A 10 -10.18 6.09 -13.66
N ASP A 11 -8.96 6.10 -13.12
CA ASP A 11 -8.09 4.92 -13.10
C ASP A 11 -8.70 3.81 -12.20
N ALA A 12 -9.36 4.18 -11.11
CA ALA A 12 -9.97 3.25 -10.15
C ALA A 12 -11.43 2.89 -10.48
N ARG A 13 -12.16 3.75 -11.19
CA ARG A 13 -13.61 3.64 -11.44
C ARG A 13 -14.03 2.27 -12.00
N PRO A 14 -13.38 1.70 -13.04
CA PRO A 14 -13.82 0.43 -13.61
C PRO A 14 -13.84 -0.71 -12.59
N TRP A 15 -12.88 -0.70 -11.66
CA TRP A 15 -12.75 -1.72 -10.61
C TRP A 15 -13.80 -1.56 -9.52
N ILE A 16 -14.10 -0.31 -9.12
CA ILE A 16 -15.14 0.00 -8.12
C ILE A 16 -16.52 -0.38 -8.66
N GLU A 17 -16.83 0.00 -9.90
CA GLU A 17 -18.12 -0.32 -10.53
C GLU A 17 -18.32 -1.84 -10.71
N ALA A 18 -17.26 -2.56 -11.11
CA ALA A 18 -17.30 -4.01 -11.20
C ALA A 18 -17.54 -4.68 -9.83
N ALA A 19 -16.92 -4.15 -8.77
CA ALA A 19 -17.00 -4.72 -7.42
C ALA A 19 -18.34 -4.46 -6.72
N LYS A 20 -19.10 -3.43 -7.11
CA LYS A 20 -20.39 -3.03 -6.49
C LYS A 20 -20.34 -3.01 -4.96
N PRO A 21 -19.38 -2.28 -4.35
CA PRO A 21 -19.19 -2.31 -2.90
C PRO A 21 -20.38 -1.69 -2.17
N THR A 22 -20.73 -2.26 -1.01
CA THR A 22 -21.70 -1.68 -0.08
C THR A 22 -21.08 -0.72 0.93
N HIS A 23 -19.75 -0.57 0.89
CA HIS A 23 -18.96 0.32 1.74
C HIS A 23 -18.42 1.50 0.92
N PRO A 24 -18.05 2.62 1.56
CA PRO A 24 -17.40 3.73 0.86
C PRO A 24 -16.08 3.31 0.21
N SER A 25 -15.90 3.72 -1.05
CA SER A 25 -14.64 3.59 -1.80
C SER A 25 -14.05 4.96 -2.06
N LEU A 26 -12.87 5.22 -1.50
CA LEU A 26 -12.14 6.48 -1.65
C LEU A 26 -10.93 6.29 -2.58
N ILE A 27 -10.47 7.38 -3.19
CA ILE A 27 -9.29 7.41 -4.05
C ILE A 27 -8.26 8.35 -3.43
N ASP A 28 -7.10 7.81 -3.08
CA ASP A 28 -6.00 8.58 -2.55
C ASP A 28 -5.05 9.02 -3.68
N VAL A 29 -5.47 10.09 -4.35
CA VAL A 29 -4.73 10.70 -5.46
C VAL A 29 -3.48 11.45 -5.01
N GLU A 30 -3.09 11.41 -3.75
CA GLU A 30 -1.85 12.05 -3.27
C GLU A 30 -0.96 11.08 -2.47
N HIS A 31 -1.40 9.84 -2.26
CA HIS A 31 -0.78 8.86 -1.36
C HIS A 31 -0.69 9.33 0.10
N ARG A 32 -1.65 10.17 0.54
CA ARG A 32 -1.75 10.67 1.92
C ARG A 32 -2.05 9.57 2.92
N VAL A 33 -2.95 8.64 2.58
CA VAL A 33 -3.29 7.48 3.42
C VAL A 33 -2.07 6.58 3.53
N ALA A 34 -1.35 6.37 2.42
CA ALA A 34 -0.12 5.59 2.45
C ALA A 34 0.95 6.24 3.34
N ASP A 35 1.09 7.56 3.31
CA ASP A 35 2.00 8.32 4.17
C ASP A 35 1.61 8.20 5.66
N LEU A 36 0.36 8.53 5.99
CA LEU A 36 -0.14 8.56 7.37
C LEU A 36 -0.09 7.20 8.08
N TYR A 37 -0.31 6.10 7.34
CA TYR A 37 -0.31 4.74 7.89
C TYR A 37 0.95 3.94 7.55
N ASN A 38 1.98 4.60 6.99
CA ASN A 38 3.21 3.98 6.52
C ASN A 38 2.96 2.71 5.67
N MET A 39 2.04 2.83 4.70
CA MET A 39 1.79 1.78 3.72
C MET A 39 2.88 1.83 2.65
N VAL A 40 3.58 0.71 2.52
CA VAL A 40 4.69 0.54 1.56
C VAL A 40 4.36 -0.48 0.47
N ASN A 41 3.24 -1.19 0.59
CA ASN A 41 2.73 -2.11 -0.42
C ASN A 41 1.22 -2.32 -0.26
N VAL A 42 0.56 -2.80 -1.31
CA VAL A 42 -0.87 -3.14 -1.34
C VAL A 42 -1.06 -4.56 -1.90
N PRO A 43 -2.10 -5.31 -1.49
CA PRO A 43 -3.18 -4.90 -0.59
C PRO A 43 -2.78 -4.97 0.89
N THR A 44 -3.28 -4.01 1.66
CA THR A 44 -3.01 -3.89 3.10
C THR A 44 -4.26 -3.39 3.82
N ALA A 45 -4.35 -3.66 5.12
CA ALA A 45 -5.46 -3.25 5.96
C ALA A 45 -4.98 -2.68 7.30
N VAL A 46 -5.75 -1.74 7.85
CA VAL A 46 -5.62 -1.22 9.21
C VAL A 46 -6.98 -1.40 9.87
N TRP A 47 -7.02 -1.89 11.10
CA TRP A 47 -8.28 -2.01 11.85
C TRP A 47 -8.41 -0.86 12.82
N ILE A 48 -9.55 -0.21 12.78
CA ILE A 48 -9.88 0.97 13.59
C ILE A 48 -11.21 0.68 14.28
N ASP A 49 -11.24 0.81 15.61
CA ASP A 49 -12.47 0.63 16.40
C ASP A 49 -13.42 1.84 16.27
N GLU A 50 -14.61 1.72 16.86
CA GLU A 50 -15.67 2.72 16.83
C GLU A 50 -15.29 4.04 17.53
N GLU A 51 -14.27 4.02 18.40
CA GLU A 51 -13.71 5.22 19.02
C GLU A 51 -12.52 5.81 18.25
N GLY A 52 -12.21 5.27 17.07
CA GLY A 52 -11.16 5.78 16.19
C GLY A 52 -9.75 5.34 16.57
N ARG A 53 -9.59 4.26 17.35
CA ARG A 53 -8.27 3.74 17.74
C ARG A 53 -7.83 2.62 16.81
N ILE A 54 -6.55 2.63 16.45
CA ILE A 54 -5.95 1.51 15.72
C ILE A 54 -5.87 0.32 16.66
N VAL A 55 -6.57 -0.77 16.30
CA VAL A 55 -6.62 -2.04 17.05
C VAL A 55 -5.89 -3.18 16.32
N ARG A 56 -5.48 -2.95 15.07
CA ARG A 56 -4.48 -3.72 14.35
C ARG A 56 -3.77 -2.77 13.37
N PRO A 57 -2.43 -2.59 13.46
CA PRO A 57 -1.72 -1.68 12.58
C PRO A 57 -1.68 -2.24 11.15
N ASN A 58 -1.07 -1.46 10.26
CA ASN A 58 -0.93 -1.78 8.84
C ASN A 58 -0.40 -3.22 8.63
N ASP A 59 -1.22 -4.07 8.00
CA ASP A 59 -0.94 -5.48 7.78
C ASP A 59 -1.42 -5.96 6.41
N VAL A 60 -0.66 -6.89 5.82
CA VAL A 60 -0.96 -7.43 4.51
C VAL A 60 -2.23 -8.28 4.58
N ALA A 61 -3.22 -7.93 3.77
CA ALA A 61 -4.53 -8.54 3.81
C ALA A 61 -5.06 -8.81 2.40
N PHE A 62 -5.38 -10.07 2.11
CA PHE A 62 -6.01 -10.48 0.86
C PHE A 62 -7.47 -10.83 1.10
N GLY A 63 -8.35 -10.42 0.18
CA GLY A 63 -9.76 -10.81 0.18
C GLY A 63 -10.03 -12.17 -0.48
N THR A 64 -9.08 -12.67 -1.29
CA THR A 64 -9.18 -13.95 -2.02
C THR A 64 -7.81 -14.61 -2.15
N ASP A 65 -7.77 -15.92 -2.42
CA ASP A 65 -6.53 -16.68 -2.62
C ASP A 65 -5.97 -16.58 -4.05
N THR A 66 -6.46 -15.64 -4.87
CA THR A 66 -6.07 -15.48 -6.30
C THR A 66 -4.55 -15.44 -6.50
N PHE A 67 -3.81 -14.81 -5.58
CA PHE A 67 -2.35 -14.67 -5.65
C PHE A 67 -1.58 -15.52 -4.63
N ARG A 68 -2.25 -16.46 -3.93
CA ARG A 68 -1.64 -17.26 -2.85
C ARG A 68 -0.38 -18.01 -3.32
N HIS A 69 -0.37 -18.54 -4.53
CA HIS A 69 0.78 -19.26 -5.09
C HIS A 69 2.02 -18.38 -5.29
N ILE A 70 1.86 -17.06 -5.32
CA ILE A 70 2.94 -16.07 -5.44
C ILE A 70 3.29 -15.49 -4.07
N THR A 71 2.28 -15.17 -3.26
CA THR A 71 2.45 -14.40 -2.03
C THR A 71 2.68 -15.28 -0.80
N GLY A 72 2.25 -16.54 -0.83
CA GLY A 72 2.24 -17.43 0.33
C GLY A 72 1.22 -17.05 1.41
N ILE A 73 0.39 -16.03 1.17
CA ILE A 73 -0.55 -15.49 2.16
C ILE A 73 -1.96 -15.98 1.85
N GLU A 74 -2.58 -16.67 2.81
CA GLU A 74 -3.95 -17.15 2.74
C GLU A 74 -4.94 -16.07 3.18
N ALA A 75 -5.98 -15.82 2.39
CA ALA A 75 -7.03 -14.85 2.72
C ALA A 75 -7.83 -15.29 3.96
N ALA A 76 -7.99 -16.60 4.16
CA ALA A 76 -8.75 -17.17 5.26
C ALA A 76 -8.26 -16.71 6.65
N ARG A 77 -6.94 -16.51 6.80
CA ARG A 77 -6.32 -16.03 8.05
C ARG A 77 -6.87 -14.66 8.46
N HIS A 78 -6.72 -13.67 7.58
CA HIS A 78 -7.22 -12.31 7.83
C HIS A 78 -8.74 -12.28 8.03
N LEU A 79 -9.49 -12.99 7.18
CA LEU A 79 -10.94 -13.03 7.25
C LEU A 79 -11.46 -13.72 8.53
N GLY A 80 -10.73 -14.71 9.05
CA GLY A 80 -11.03 -15.37 10.32
C GLY A 80 -10.87 -14.41 11.48
N LEU A 81 -9.71 -13.74 11.58
CA LEU A 81 -9.43 -12.76 12.62
C LEU A 81 -10.46 -11.61 12.59
N LEU A 82 -10.79 -11.09 11.40
CA LEU A 82 -11.75 -10.00 11.24
C LEU A 82 -13.14 -10.39 11.74
N ARG A 83 -13.61 -11.60 11.41
CA ARG A 83 -14.91 -12.09 11.89
C ARG A 83 -14.92 -12.29 13.40
N ALA A 84 -13.86 -12.84 13.98
CA ALA A 84 -13.75 -13.03 15.42
C ALA A 84 -13.79 -11.68 16.15
N TRP A 85 -13.07 -10.67 15.65
CA TRP A 85 -13.10 -9.32 16.21
C TRP A 85 -14.51 -8.71 16.15
N VAL A 86 -15.16 -8.72 14.98
CA VAL A 86 -16.51 -8.16 14.79
C VAL A 86 -17.56 -8.85 15.67
N ARG A 87 -17.37 -10.13 16.00
CA ARG A 87 -18.25 -10.90 16.89
C ARG A 87 -17.92 -10.75 18.38
N GLY A 88 -16.83 -10.05 18.72
CA GLY A 88 -16.33 -9.95 20.09
C GLY A 88 -15.69 -11.25 20.62
N GLU A 89 -15.31 -12.17 19.73
CA GLU A 89 -14.71 -13.48 20.04
C GLU A 89 -13.18 -13.39 20.20
N ALA A 90 -12.56 -12.32 19.68
CA ALA A 90 -11.13 -12.06 19.81
C ALA A 90 -10.88 -10.68 20.44
N PRO A 91 -9.99 -10.58 21.44
CA PRO A 91 -9.62 -9.28 21.99
C PRO A 91 -8.88 -8.45 20.92
N VAL A 92 -9.12 -7.14 20.95
CA VAL A 92 -8.31 -6.17 20.20
C VAL A 92 -6.87 -6.15 20.71
N MET A 93 -5.91 -5.85 19.85
CA MET A 93 -4.53 -5.63 20.32
C MET A 93 -4.50 -4.46 21.30
N GLY A 94 -3.79 -4.62 22.40
CA GLY A 94 -3.59 -3.54 23.35
C GLY A 94 -2.75 -2.41 22.74
N ALA A 95 -2.94 -1.16 23.19
CA ALA A 95 -2.22 0.00 22.65
C ALA A 95 -0.68 -0.16 22.63
N ARG A 96 -0.12 -0.88 23.62
CA ARG A 96 1.32 -1.20 23.66
C ARG A 96 1.73 -2.13 22.53
N GLU A 97 0.95 -3.17 22.27
CA GLU A 97 1.21 -4.16 21.23
C GLU A 97 1.08 -3.53 19.84
N VAL A 98 0.01 -2.74 19.61
CA VAL A 98 -0.15 -1.96 18.38
C VAL A 98 1.08 -1.09 18.13
N ARG A 99 1.57 -0.37 19.14
CA ARG A 99 2.75 0.48 19.02
C ARG A 99 4.04 -0.30 18.72
N GLN A 100 4.17 -1.53 19.21
CA GLN A 100 5.32 -2.39 18.94
C GLN A 100 5.31 -2.93 17.51
N LEU A 101 4.12 -3.24 16.98
CA LEU A 101 3.94 -3.77 15.64
C LEU A 101 3.84 -2.69 14.55
N GLN A 102 3.55 -1.45 14.92
CA GLN A 102 3.47 -0.34 13.99
C GLN A 102 4.86 0.06 13.46
N ALA A 103 5.10 -0.18 12.18
CA ALA A 103 6.31 0.28 11.50
C ALA A 103 6.26 1.80 11.31
N MET A 104 7.29 2.51 11.79
CA MET A 104 7.45 3.95 11.60
C MET A 104 8.37 4.24 10.41
N PRO A 105 8.09 5.30 9.62
CA PRO A 105 8.97 5.69 8.51
C PRO A 105 10.30 6.26 9.03
N SER A 106 11.39 5.93 8.35
CA SER A 106 12.69 6.57 8.55
C SER A 106 12.72 8.00 7.99
N PRO A 107 13.76 8.80 8.29
CA PRO A 107 13.98 10.07 7.60
C PRO A 107 14.11 9.91 6.07
N GLU A 108 14.75 8.85 5.59
CA GLU A 108 14.87 8.53 4.17
C GLU A 108 13.51 8.19 3.54
N ASP A 109 12.64 7.49 4.27
CA ASP A 109 11.26 7.20 3.82
C ASP A 109 10.45 8.49 3.67
N GLN A 110 10.58 9.39 4.64
CA GLN A 110 9.91 10.70 4.59
C GLN A 110 10.46 11.54 3.43
N GLN A 111 11.77 11.52 3.19
CA GLN A 111 12.36 12.18 2.03
C GLN A 111 11.86 11.54 0.73
N ALA A 112 11.78 10.22 0.64
CA ALA A 112 11.25 9.52 -0.54
C ALA A 112 9.79 9.93 -0.83
N ARG A 113 8.95 10.04 0.18
CA ARG A 113 7.56 10.52 0.04
C ARG A 113 7.50 11.98 -0.40
N ALA A 114 8.40 12.84 0.08
CA ALA A 114 8.52 14.23 -0.37
C ALA A 114 8.96 14.32 -1.85
N GLU A 115 9.95 13.52 -2.25
CA GLU A 115 10.40 13.39 -3.65
C GLU A 115 9.26 12.90 -4.54
N PHE A 116 8.52 11.88 -4.11
CA PHE A 116 7.34 11.38 -4.82
C PHE A 116 6.28 12.48 -5.00
N GLY A 117 5.93 13.21 -3.94
CA GLY A 117 4.96 14.30 -3.99
C GLY A 117 5.39 15.43 -4.93
N LEU A 118 6.65 15.84 -4.87
CA LEU A 118 7.20 16.85 -5.78
C LEU A 118 7.20 16.36 -7.23
N GLY A 119 7.60 15.12 -7.47
CA GLY A 119 7.54 14.48 -8.79
C GLY A 119 6.13 14.50 -9.38
N ARG A 120 5.13 14.16 -8.57
CA ARG A 120 3.71 14.21 -8.97
C ARG A 120 3.27 15.61 -9.35
N TRP A 121 3.54 16.59 -8.48
CA TRP A 121 3.20 17.99 -8.71
C TRP A 121 3.86 18.57 -9.98
N LEU A 122 5.08 18.13 -10.29
CA LEU A 122 5.79 18.46 -11.54
C LEU A 122 5.13 17.81 -12.76
N ALA A 123 4.77 16.53 -12.67
CA ALA A 123 4.14 15.77 -13.74
C ALA A 123 2.78 16.38 -14.15
N GLU A 124 1.96 16.74 -13.16
CA GLU A 124 0.66 17.42 -13.38
C GLU A 124 0.80 18.77 -14.10
N ARG A 125 1.99 19.38 -14.05
CA ARG A 125 2.31 20.65 -14.73
C ARG A 125 3.07 20.45 -16.05
N GLY A 126 3.08 19.23 -16.59
CA GLY A 126 3.74 18.91 -17.85
C GLY A 126 5.28 18.93 -17.78
N ARG A 127 5.88 19.00 -16.59
CA ARG A 127 7.34 19.02 -16.42
C ARG A 127 7.92 17.62 -16.25
N ALA A 128 7.67 16.76 -17.25
CA ALA A 128 7.97 15.33 -17.20
C ALA A 128 9.44 15.02 -16.87
N ALA A 129 10.40 15.69 -17.53
CA ALA A 129 11.82 15.46 -17.28
C ALA A 129 12.27 15.84 -15.86
N ALA A 130 11.60 16.83 -15.24
CA ALA A 130 11.85 17.17 -13.84
C ALA A 130 11.21 16.14 -12.91
N ALA A 131 9.96 15.77 -13.16
CA ALA A 131 9.23 14.76 -12.40
C ALA A 131 9.99 13.42 -12.35
N GLU A 132 10.53 12.99 -13.49
CA GLU A 132 11.28 11.74 -13.62
C GLU A 132 12.45 11.66 -12.63
N ARG A 133 13.23 12.74 -12.48
CA ARG A 133 14.37 12.76 -11.54
C ARG A 133 13.92 12.53 -10.10
N HIS A 134 12.79 13.12 -9.72
CA HIS A 134 12.23 12.96 -8.37
C HIS A 134 11.63 11.57 -8.16
N PHE A 135 10.97 10.97 -9.15
CA PHE A 135 10.47 9.60 -9.05
C PHE A 135 11.60 8.57 -8.93
N VAL A 136 12.68 8.74 -9.70
CA VAL A 136 13.89 7.92 -9.58
C VAL A 136 14.48 8.07 -8.19
N ARG A 137 14.68 9.31 -7.72
CA ARG A 137 15.24 9.58 -6.39
C ARG A 137 14.39 8.99 -5.26
N ALA A 138 13.06 9.11 -5.34
CA ALA A 138 12.15 8.52 -4.38
C ALA A 138 12.32 6.99 -4.30
N GLY A 139 12.42 6.32 -5.46
CA GLY A 139 12.64 4.88 -5.53
C GLY A 139 14.02 4.43 -5.00
N GLU A 140 15.06 5.25 -5.18
CA GLU A 140 16.40 5.01 -4.61
C GLU A 140 16.42 5.14 -3.09
N LEU A 141 15.72 6.14 -2.55
CA LEU A 141 15.64 6.40 -1.11
C LEU A 141 14.82 5.32 -0.38
N ALA A 142 13.68 4.93 -0.94
CA ALA A 142 12.79 3.93 -0.37
C ALA A 142 12.59 2.73 -1.31
N PRO A 143 13.64 1.90 -1.51
CA PRO A 143 13.57 0.80 -2.48
C PRO A 143 12.58 -0.31 -2.08
N HIS A 144 12.17 -0.33 -0.82
CA HIS A 144 11.17 -1.24 -0.25
C HIS A 144 9.72 -0.74 -0.41
N ASP A 145 9.52 0.52 -0.79
CA ASP A 145 8.19 1.13 -0.94
C ASP A 145 7.67 0.96 -2.37
N PHE A 146 6.81 -0.02 -2.54
CA PHE A 146 6.12 -0.30 -3.79
C PHE A 146 4.97 0.68 -4.06
N THR A 147 4.45 1.40 -3.07
CA THR A 147 3.52 2.52 -3.32
C THR A 147 4.22 3.68 -4.03
N ILE A 148 5.54 3.79 -3.89
CA ILE A 148 6.38 4.72 -4.66
C ILE A 148 6.85 4.06 -5.97
N ARG A 149 7.59 2.95 -5.90
CA ARG A 149 8.24 2.39 -7.09
C ARG A 149 7.25 1.91 -8.15
N ARG A 150 6.20 1.20 -7.73
CA ARG A 150 5.13 0.72 -8.63
C ARG A 150 4.08 1.82 -8.84
N GLY A 151 3.74 2.59 -7.81
CA GLY A 151 2.73 3.65 -7.91
C GLY A 151 3.12 4.81 -8.84
N THR A 152 4.41 5.04 -9.08
CA THR A 152 4.86 6.02 -10.09
C THR A 152 4.80 5.52 -11.53
N MET A 153 4.72 4.20 -11.77
CA MET A 153 4.78 3.63 -13.12
C MET A 153 3.69 4.20 -14.05
N PRO A 154 2.40 4.25 -13.66
CA PRO A 154 1.36 4.82 -14.51
C PRO A 154 1.57 6.32 -14.78
N ILE A 155 2.09 7.08 -13.81
CA ILE A 155 2.43 8.51 -13.98
C ILE A 155 3.48 8.69 -15.08
N ARG A 156 4.37 7.69 -15.22
CA ARG A 156 5.50 7.66 -16.17
C ARG A 156 5.16 6.94 -17.48
N GLY A 157 3.90 6.55 -17.69
CA GLY A 157 3.47 5.80 -18.87
C GLY A 157 3.96 4.35 -18.91
N ILE A 158 4.32 3.78 -17.76
CA ILE A 158 4.80 2.40 -17.60
C ILE A 158 3.65 1.55 -17.04
N ASP A 159 3.45 0.36 -17.61
CA ASP A 159 2.48 -0.61 -17.09
C ASP A 159 2.91 -1.12 -15.70
N PRO A 160 2.13 -0.87 -14.63
CA PRO A 160 2.45 -1.28 -13.26
C PRO A 160 2.34 -2.80 -13.03
N MET A 161 1.93 -3.57 -14.04
CA MET A 161 1.91 -5.04 -14.07
C MET A 161 2.77 -5.62 -15.19
N GLY A 162 3.44 -4.77 -15.96
CA GLY A 162 4.19 -5.12 -17.16
C GLY A 162 5.58 -5.70 -16.90
N PRO A 163 6.39 -5.88 -17.96
CA PRO A 163 7.74 -6.43 -17.86
C PRO A 163 8.66 -5.63 -16.91
N GLY A 164 8.54 -4.30 -16.90
CA GLY A 164 9.34 -3.43 -16.02
C GLY A 164 9.08 -3.70 -14.53
N PHE A 165 7.81 -3.83 -14.14
CA PHE A 165 7.45 -4.22 -12.78
C PHE A 165 7.96 -5.62 -12.42
N ARG A 166 7.82 -6.58 -13.33
CA ARG A 166 8.28 -7.96 -13.09
C ARG A 166 9.79 -8.03 -12.89
N ALA A 167 10.58 -7.33 -13.70
CA ALA A 167 12.04 -7.27 -13.55
C ALA A 167 12.42 -6.63 -12.20
N MET A 168 11.79 -5.50 -11.85
CA MET A 168 11.99 -4.81 -10.59
C MET A 168 11.69 -5.71 -9.37
N LEU A 169 10.61 -6.48 -9.43
CA LEU A 169 10.24 -7.41 -8.36
C LEU A 169 11.18 -8.62 -8.29
N GLN A 170 11.59 -9.17 -9.44
CA GLN A 170 12.55 -10.28 -9.51
C GLN A 170 13.90 -9.89 -8.92
N GLU A 171 14.40 -8.68 -9.20
CA GLU A 171 15.64 -8.17 -8.61
C GLU A 171 15.50 -8.02 -7.09
N TRP A 172 14.39 -7.45 -6.61
CA TRP A 172 14.11 -7.27 -5.19
C TRP A 172 14.10 -8.59 -4.42
N VAL A 173 13.32 -9.55 -4.91
CA VAL A 173 13.18 -10.88 -4.30
C VAL A 173 14.47 -11.69 -4.46
N GLY A 174 15.14 -11.60 -5.61
CA GLY A 174 16.43 -12.25 -5.87
C GLY A 174 17.55 -11.76 -4.95
N ALA A 175 17.46 -10.52 -4.45
CA ALA A 175 18.33 -9.99 -3.40
C ALA A 175 17.95 -10.45 -1.97
N GLY A 176 17.04 -11.43 -1.83
CA GLY A 176 16.60 -11.98 -0.55
C GLY A 176 15.63 -11.07 0.21
N LYS A 177 15.05 -10.04 -0.43
CA LYS A 177 14.18 -9.08 0.24
C LYS A 177 12.72 -9.48 0.11
N ALA A 178 12.00 -9.46 1.23
CA ALA A 178 10.59 -9.79 1.26
C ALA A 178 9.73 -8.76 0.51
N TYR A 179 8.79 -9.24 -0.30
CA TYR A 179 7.80 -8.38 -0.98
C TYR A 179 6.66 -7.94 -0.05
N TYR A 180 6.29 -8.82 0.89
CA TYR A 180 5.31 -8.56 1.94
C TYR A 180 5.93 -8.87 3.31
N ARG A 181 5.50 -8.13 4.33
CA ARG A 181 5.90 -8.34 5.72
C ARG A 181 4.63 -8.43 6.59
N PRO A 182 3.91 -9.56 6.55
CA PRO A 182 2.71 -9.72 7.35
C PRO A 182 3.05 -9.64 8.84
N LEU A 183 2.12 -9.12 9.64
CA LEU A 183 2.24 -9.13 11.09
C LEU A 183 2.27 -10.58 11.62
N PRO A 184 2.92 -10.80 12.78
CA PRO A 184 2.86 -12.08 13.48
C PRO A 184 1.41 -12.45 13.83
N ASP A 185 1.20 -13.74 14.08
CA ASP A 185 -0.03 -14.28 14.65
C ASP A 185 -0.20 -13.87 16.12
#